data_AF-A0A662JY18-F1
#
_entry.id   AF-A0A662JY18-F1
#
_cell.length_a   1.000
_cell.length_b   1.000
_cell.length_c   1.000
_cell.angle_alpha   90.00
_cell.angle_beta   90.00
_cell.angle_gamma   90.00
#
_symmetry.space_group_name_H-M   'P 1'
#
loop_
_entity.id
_entity.type
_entity.pdbx_description
1 polymer ?
#
loop_
_entity_poly.entity_id
_entity_poly.type
_entity_poly.pdbx_seq_one_letter_code
_entity_poly.pdbx_strand_id
1 'polypeptide(L)'
;LPKDLTISFPAKVCSHPPCDPKDCPTKTCVIIEKGVIKQGVIDENAIGAFKGALISRIIQDYGNDGGRKFIDQVTRLGIAAISVFGFTTGIDDEDIPLEAKRQIEETLENAKEKINHLIEIYRKGELEPLPGRNLDETLEMEIMRVTGKARDTAGEIAGKHLGLNNSAVIMAKSGARGSMLNLSQMAGCVGQQAVRGERIHRGYRYRTLPHFKKGSLGADAKGFVSSSYKKGLTPTEYFFHSMGGREGLVDTAVRTSRSGYMQRRLINALENLKVEDDLTVRDTDSEIIQFMYGEDGVDPMRSAGGLAVDVNRIISDIEGGR
;
A
#
# COMPACT_ATOMS: atom_id res chain seq x y z
N LEU A 1 1.68 -0.32 30.15
CA LEU A 1 2.82 0.40 29.55
C LEU A 1 3.72 0.90 30.68
N PRO A 2 5.03 1.08 30.46
CA PRO A 2 5.93 1.71 31.44
C PRO A 2 5.46 3.11 31.84
N LYS A 3 5.61 3.47 33.12
CA LYS A 3 5.04 4.71 33.70
C LYS A 3 5.75 5.99 33.27
N ASP A 4 6.91 5.88 32.67
CA ASP A 4 7.76 6.95 32.14
C ASP A 4 7.70 7.04 30.61
N LEU A 5 6.92 6.17 29.95
CA LEU A 5 6.76 6.20 28.50
C LEU A 5 5.86 7.36 28.07
N THR A 6 6.42 8.27 27.29
CA THR A 6 5.70 9.34 26.60
C THR A 6 6.04 9.29 25.10
N ILE A 7 5.02 9.21 24.24
CA ILE A 7 5.19 9.15 22.78
C ILE A 7 3.92 9.64 22.08
N SER A 8 4.09 10.34 20.96
CA SER A 8 3.00 10.70 20.04
C SER A 8 3.32 10.29 18.60
N PHE A 9 2.32 9.78 17.89
CA PHE A 9 2.45 9.42 16.48
C PHE A 9 1.06 9.32 15.80
N PRO A 10 0.97 9.52 14.47
CA PRO A 10 -0.29 9.33 13.76
C PRO A 10 -0.64 7.85 13.62
N ALA A 11 -1.87 7.49 14.00
CA ALA A 11 -2.45 6.20 13.68
C ALA A 11 -2.63 6.05 12.16
N LYS A 12 -2.62 4.82 11.64
CA LYS A 12 -2.92 4.53 10.24
C LYS A 12 -4.32 4.98 9.82
N VAL A 13 -5.29 4.92 10.73
CA VAL A 13 -6.67 5.38 10.48
C VAL A 13 -6.75 6.91 10.26
N CYS A 14 -5.71 7.66 10.62
CA CYS A 14 -5.68 9.11 10.44
C CYS A 14 -5.75 9.49 8.95
N SER A 15 -6.77 10.26 8.58
CA SER A 15 -7.02 10.69 7.19
C SER A 15 -6.23 11.93 6.75
N HIS A 16 -5.47 12.56 7.66
CA HIS A 16 -4.76 13.83 7.40
C HIS A 16 -3.33 13.86 7.98
N PRO A 17 -2.37 13.07 7.47
CA PRO A 17 -0.96 13.29 7.73
C PRO A 17 -0.37 14.37 6.78
N PRO A 18 0.43 15.34 7.26
CA PRO A 18 0.90 15.56 8.63
C PRO A 18 -0.04 16.51 9.41
N CYS A 19 -0.61 16.05 10.52
CA CYS A 19 -1.29 16.91 11.48
C CYS A 19 -0.52 16.90 12.81
N ASP A 20 -0.52 18.02 13.54
CA ASP A 20 -0.02 18.05 14.92
C ASP A 20 -0.80 17.03 15.75
N PRO A 21 -0.15 16.06 16.42
CA PRO A 21 -0.83 15.11 17.29
C PRO A 21 -1.72 15.76 18.34
N LYS A 22 -1.33 16.93 18.88
CA LYS A 22 -2.05 17.64 19.94
C LYS A 22 -3.33 18.31 19.43
N ASP A 23 -3.28 18.85 18.21
CA ASP A 23 -4.39 19.56 17.56
C ASP A 23 -5.09 18.73 16.47
N CYS A 24 -5.03 17.40 16.58
CA CYS A 24 -5.62 16.50 15.59
C CYS A 24 -7.16 16.66 15.57
N PRO A 25 -7.77 17.15 14.46
CA PRO A 25 -9.22 17.39 14.39
C PRO A 25 -10.05 16.11 14.56
N THR A 26 -9.46 14.98 14.16
CA THR A 26 -10.12 13.66 14.18
C THR A 26 -9.80 12.86 15.45
N LYS A 27 -8.94 13.38 16.35
CA LYS A 27 -8.45 12.69 17.55
C LYS A 27 -7.89 11.28 17.30
N THR A 28 -7.39 11.04 16.10
CA THR A 28 -6.86 9.74 15.67
C THR A 28 -5.38 9.56 16.00
N CYS A 29 -4.64 10.65 16.21
CA CYS A 29 -3.25 10.57 16.66
C CYS A 29 -3.16 9.93 18.05
N VAL A 30 -2.25 8.97 18.18
CA VAL A 30 -1.97 8.28 19.44
C VAL A 30 -1.12 9.19 20.30
N ILE A 31 -1.59 9.48 21.52
CA ILE A 31 -0.85 10.22 22.53
C ILE A 31 -0.80 9.36 23.78
N ILE A 32 0.41 8.98 24.16
CA ILE A 32 0.70 8.25 25.40
C ILE A 32 1.53 9.16 26.27
N GLU A 33 1.09 9.39 27.49
CA GLU A 33 1.80 10.19 28.49
C GLU A 33 1.93 9.38 29.77
N LYS A 34 3.16 9.23 30.26
CA LYS A 34 3.46 8.51 31.50
C LYS A 34 2.80 7.12 31.57
N GLY A 35 2.84 6.40 30.45
CA GLY A 35 2.27 5.06 30.32
C GLY A 35 0.74 4.98 30.21
N VAL A 36 0.04 6.11 30.10
CA VAL A 36 -1.42 6.16 29.93
C VAL A 36 -1.76 6.65 28.53
N ILE A 37 -2.60 5.89 27.81
CA ILE A 37 -3.13 6.32 26.51
C ILE A 37 -4.16 7.43 26.77
N LYS A 38 -3.87 8.65 26.33
CA LYS A 38 -4.75 9.81 26.47
C LYS A 38 -5.68 9.97 25.27
N GLN A 39 -5.18 9.67 24.08
CA GLN A 39 -5.89 9.82 22.81
C GLN A 39 -5.43 8.79 21.79
N GLY A 40 -6.27 8.54 20.79
CA GLY A 40 -5.95 7.78 19.60
C GLY A 40 -6.28 6.29 19.71
N VAL A 41 -5.97 5.58 18.63
CA VAL A 41 -6.26 4.15 18.48
C VAL A 41 -4.97 3.41 18.15
N ILE A 42 -4.77 2.25 18.78
CA ILE A 42 -3.63 1.37 18.51
C ILE A 42 -3.93 0.55 17.26
N ASP A 43 -3.16 0.76 16.19
CA ASP A 43 -3.29 0.05 14.91
C ASP A 43 -1.92 -0.39 14.35
N GLU A 44 -1.82 -0.70 13.05
CA GLU A 44 -0.57 -1.13 12.40
C GLU A 44 0.61 -0.17 12.66
N ASN A 45 0.37 1.15 12.77
CA ASN A 45 1.45 2.11 13.05
C ASN A 45 1.95 2.04 14.51
N ALA A 46 1.17 1.48 15.43
CA ALA A 46 1.60 1.30 16.80
C ALA A 46 2.38 -0.02 16.99
N ILE A 47 1.84 -1.13 16.45
CA ILE A 47 2.31 -2.48 16.78
C ILE A 47 2.64 -3.37 15.56
N GLY A 48 2.56 -2.84 14.34
CA GLY A 48 2.87 -3.59 13.12
C GLY A 48 4.37 -3.85 12.94
N ALA A 49 4.73 -4.92 12.24
CA ALA A 49 6.12 -5.37 12.11
C ALA A 49 7.08 -4.31 11.50
N PHE A 50 6.62 -3.52 10.52
CA PHE A 50 7.44 -2.51 9.85
C PHE A 50 7.21 -1.09 10.38
N LYS A 51 6.01 -0.81 10.89
CA LYS A 51 5.58 0.55 11.24
C LYS A 51 5.45 0.78 12.75
N GLY A 52 5.62 -0.26 13.57
CA GLY A 52 5.25 -0.28 14.98
C GLY A 52 6.06 0.67 15.85
N ALA A 53 5.72 1.96 15.83
CA ALA A 53 6.40 3.02 16.54
C ALA A 53 6.45 2.77 18.06
N LEU A 54 5.37 2.22 18.62
CA LEU A 54 5.29 1.90 20.04
C LEU A 54 6.20 0.72 20.41
N ILE A 55 6.24 -0.33 19.58
CA ILE A 55 7.13 -1.48 19.79
C ILE A 55 8.59 -1.03 19.70
N SER A 56 8.95 -0.30 18.64
CA SER A 56 10.30 0.22 18.44
C SER A 56 10.73 1.08 19.62
N ARG A 57 9.85 1.97 20.11
CA ARG A 57 10.13 2.80 21.28
C ARG A 57 10.38 1.98 22.54
N ILE A 58 9.56 0.97 22.80
CA ILE A 58 9.71 0.12 23.98
C ILE A 58 11.02 -0.69 23.92
N ILE A 59 11.39 -1.20 22.75
CA ILE A 59 12.66 -1.94 22.58
C ILE A 59 13.86 -1.01 22.76
N GLN A 60 13.80 0.20 22.22
CA GLN A 60 14.90 1.17 22.33
C GLN A 60 15.11 1.66 23.77
N ASP A 61 14.04 1.90 24.53
CA ASP A 61 14.13 2.42 25.90
C ASP A 61 14.35 1.34 26.97
N TYR A 62 13.71 0.17 26.81
CA TYR A 62 13.64 -0.87 27.85
C TYR A 62 14.29 -2.19 27.42
N GLY A 63 14.96 -2.19 26.27
CA GLY A 63 15.67 -3.33 25.72
C GLY A 63 14.75 -4.46 25.24
N ASN A 64 15.40 -5.56 24.82
CA ASN A 64 14.73 -6.72 24.25
C ASN A 64 13.77 -7.40 25.24
N ASP A 65 14.10 -7.43 26.54
CA ASP A 65 13.22 -8.02 27.56
C ASP A 65 11.95 -7.21 27.77
N GLY A 66 12.04 -5.88 27.72
CA GLY A 66 10.88 -4.98 27.74
C GLY A 66 9.98 -5.21 26.53
N GLY A 67 10.57 -5.26 25.34
CA GLY A 67 9.87 -5.57 24.09
C GLY A 67 9.18 -6.93 24.11
N ARG A 68 9.88 -7.99 24.54
CA ARG A 68 9.34 -9.35 24.65
C ARG A 68 8.10 -9.39 25.54
N LYS A 69 8.20 -8.83 26.77
CA LYS A 69 7.07 -8.79 27.71
C LYS A 69 5.89 -8.01 27.13
N PHE A 70 6.16 -6.89 26.45
CA PHE A 70 5.13 -6.07 25.84
C PHE A 70 4.38 -6.82 24.73
N ILE A 71 5.10 -7.44 23.81
CA ILE A 71 4.52 -8.21 22.69
C ILE A 71 3.65 -9.36 23.24
N ASP A 72 4.17 -10.17 24.17
CA ASP A 72 3.43 -11.28 24.78
C ASP A 72 2.11 -10.82 25.42
N GLN A 73 2.16 -9.72 26.18
CA GLN A 73 0.99 -9.20 26.90
C GLN A 73 -0.04 -8.58 25.96
N VAL A 74 0.40 -7.74 25.01
CA VAL A 74 -0.50 -7.08 24.05
C VAL A 74 -1.17 -8.10 23.13
N THR A 75 -0.43 -9.09 22.64
CA THR A 75 -1.01 -10.13 21.79
C THR A 75 -2.06 -10.94 22.54
N ARG A 76 -1.78 -11.37 23.79
CA ARG A 76 -2.77 -12.08 24.61
C ARG A 76 -4.01 -11.23 24.91
N LEU A 77 -3.81 -9.96 25.26
CA LEU A 77 -4.91 -9.03 25.51
C LEU A 77 -5.76 -8.82 24.25
N GLY A 78 -5.13 -8.61 23.08
CA GLY A 78 -5.82 -8.43 21.81
C GLY A 78 -6.65 -9.65 21.42
N ILE A 79 -6.09 -10.86 21.55
CA ILE A 79 -6.82 -12.10 21.29
C ILE A 79 -8.01 -12.26 22.24
N ALA A 80 -7.81 -12.02 23.54
CA ALA A 80 -8.87 -12.11 24.54
C ALA A 80 -9.99 -11.08 24.27
N ALA A 81 -9.64 -9.84 23.95
CA ALA A 81 -10.60 -8.80 23.62
C ALA A 81 -11.42 -9.17 22.37
N ILE A 82 -10.77 -9.57 21.27
CA ILE A 82 -11.47 -9.99 20.04
C ILE A 82 -12.38 -11.19 20.31
N SER A 83 -11.95 -12.13 21.15
CA SER A 83 -12.75 -13.31 21.51
C SER A 83 -14.01 -12.95 22.31
N VAL A 84 -13.96 -11.90 23.14
CA VAL A 84 -15.11 -11.43 23.94
C VAL A 84 -16.05 -10.56 23.11
N PHE A 85 -15.53 -9.62 22.33
CA PHE A 85 -16.36 -8.72 21.52
C PHE A 85 -16.97 -9.43 20.31
N GLY A 86 -16.28 -10.44 19.78
CA GLY A 86 -16.61 -11.06 18.50
C GLY A 86 -16.22 -10.15 17.33
N PHE A 87 -15.46 -10.70 16.40
CA PHE A 87 -15.11 -10.00 15.16
C PHE A 87 -15.28 -10.95 13.99
N THR A 88 -16.20 -10.63 13.09
CA THR A 88 -16.54 -11.46 11.94
C THR A 88 -16.74 -10.56 10.72
N THR A 89 -16.68 -11.16 9.53
CA THR A 89 -16.98 -10.49 8.27
C THR A 89 -18.04 -11.27 7.51
N GLY A 90 -18.96 -10.55 6.88
CA GLY A 90 -20.06 -11.10 6.09
C GLY A 90 -20.02 -10.60 4.65
N ILE A 91 -20.86 -11.18 3.80
CA ILE A 91 -20.98 -10.73 2.40
C ILE A 91 -21.63 -9.33 2.31
N ASP A 92 -22.40 -8.96 3.33
CA ASP A 92 -23.07 -7.67 3.51
C ASP A 92 -22.10 -6.54 3.85
N ASP A 93 -20.88 -6.85 4.29
CA ASP A 93 -19.81 -5.86 4.45
C ASP A 93 -19.39 -5.21 3.11
N GLU A 94 -19.83 -5.75 1.98
CA GLU A 94 -19.54 -5.21 0.64
C GLU A 94 -20.78 -4.59 -0.02
N ASP A 95 -21.92 -4.61 0.66
CA ASP A 95 -23.16 -4.06 0.13
C ASP A 95 -23.18 -2.54 0.23
N ILE A 96 -23.34 -1.90 -0.92
CA ILE A 96 -23.49 -0.45 -1.06
C ILE A 96 -24.92 -0.09 -1.48
N PRO A 97 -25.44 1.08 -1.05
CA PRO A 97 -26.77 1.55 -1.43
C PRO A 97 -26.97 1.66 -2.95
N LEU A 98 -28.21 1.62 -3.41
CA LEU A 98 -28.53 1.71 -4.83
C LEU A 98 -28.08 3.05 -5.44
N GLU A 99 -28.15 4.13 -4.66
CA GLU A 99 -27.67 5.45 -5.04
C GLU A 99 -26.16 5.42 -5.35
N ALA A 100 -25.38 4.76 -4.51
CA ALA A 100 -23.94 4.60 -4.69
C ALA A 100 -23.63 3.75 -5.93
N LYS A 101 -24.37 2.65 -6.15
CA LYS A 101 -24.24 1.81 -7.35
C LYS A 101 -24.50 2.62 -8.63
N ARG A 102 -25.55 3.45 -8.64
CA ARG A 102 -25.88 4.32 -9.78
C ARG A 102 -24.79 5.36 -10.05
N GLN A 103 -24.25 6.00 -9.01
CA GLN A 103 -23.14 6.96 -9.16
C GLN A 103 -21.87 6.31 -9.71
N ILE A 104 -21.57 5.08 -9.28
CA ILE A 104 -20.45 4.31 -9.81
C ILE A 104 -20.68 3.96 -11.28
N GLU A 105 -21.86 3.47 -11.64
CA GLU A 105 -22.22 3.16 -13.04
C GLU A 105 -22.13 4.40 -13.94
N GLU A 106 -22.63 5.55 -13.48
CA GLU A 106 -22.52 6.83 -14.19
C GLU A 106 -21.06 7.26 -14.37
N THR A 107 -20.22 7.09 -13.33
CA THR A 107 -18.78 7.40 -13.41
C THR A 107 -18.08 6.53 -14.44
N LEU A 108 -18.41 5.24 -14.48
CA LEU A 108 -17.82 4.28 -15.42
C LEU A 108 -18.29 4.53 -16.84
N GLU A 109 -19.56 4.89 -17.06
CA GLU A 109 -20.08 5.21 -18.38
C GLU A 109 -19.45 6.51 -18.93
N ASN A 110 -19.38 7.55 -18.10
CA ASN A 110 -18.66 8.79 -18.44
C ASN A 110 -17.18 8.53 -18.82
N ALA A 111 -16.54 7.54 -18.18
CA ALA A 111 -15.18 7.14 -18.54
C ALA A 111 -15.14 6.43 -19.91
N LYS A 112 -16.10 5.55 -20.20
CA LYS A 112 -16.23 4.89 -21.52
C LYS A 112 -16.48 5.89 -22.64
N GLU A 113 -17.33 6.88 -22.42
CA GLU A 113 -17.59 7.97 -23.37
C GLU A 113 -16.33 8.79 -23.65
N LYS A 114 -15.57 9.18 -22.60
CA LYS A 114 -14.29 9.88 -22.77
C LYS A 114 -13.28 9.06 -23.57
N ILE A 115 -13.22 7.75 -23.34
CA ILE A 115 -12.34 6.85 -24.09
C ILE A 115 -12.75 6.78 -25.57
N ASN A 116 -14.05 6.70 -25.85
CA ASN A 116 -14.54 6.72 -27.23
C ASN A 116 -14.20 8.03 -27.94
N HIS A 117 -14.34 9.17 -27.26
CA HIS A 117 -13.95 10.47 -27.79
C HIS A 117 -12.43 10.54 -28.08
N LEU A 118 -11.58 10.03 -27.19
CA LEU A 118 -10.13 9.94 -27.43
C LEU A 118 -9.81 9.07 -28.66
N ILE A 119 -10.51 7.94 -28.84
CA ILE A 119 -10.36 7.07 -30.01
C ILE A 119 -10.79 7.78 -31.30
N GLU A 120 -11.84 8.61 -31.24
CA GLU A 120 -12.28 9.40 -32.39
C GLU A 120 -11.26 10.46 -32.80
N ILE A 121 -10.71 11.21 -31.84
CA ILE A 121 -9.61 12.18 -32.09
C ILE A 121 -8.42 11.48 -32.72
N TYR A 122 -8.02 10.33 -32.17
CA TYR A 122 -6.93 9.52 -32.71
C TYR A 122 -7.21 9.07 -34.15
N ARG A 123 -8.44 8.62 -34.46
CA ARG A 123 -8.83 8.21 -35.82
C ARG A 123 -8.85 9.38 -36.82
N LYS A 124 -9.12 10.60 -36.36
CA LYS A 124 -9.03 11.82 -37.17
C LYS A 124 -7.59 12.30 -37.38
N GLY A 125 -6.62 11.75 -36.65
CA GLY A 125 -5.23 12.20 -36.68
C GLY A 125 -5.00 13.52 -35.93
N GLU A 126 -5.93 13.91 -35.05
CA GLU A 126 -5.90 15.16 -34.29
C GLU A 126 -5.27 14.99 -32.90
N LEU A 127 -4.83 13.77 -32.54
CA LEU A 127 -4.23 13.50 -31.23
C LEU A 127 -2.80 14.03 -31.19
N GLU A 128 -2.49 14.88 -30.21
CA GLU A 128 -1.12 15.34 -29.99
C GLU A 128 -0.29 14.26 -29.28
N PRO A 129 0.92 13.95 -29.76
CA PRO A 129 1.78 12.96 -29.13
C PRO A 129 2.37 13.50 -27.82
N LEU A 130 2.45 12.63 -26.81
CA LEU A 130 3.18 12.95 -25.59
C LEU A 130 4.69 12.98 -25.85
N PRO A 131 5.46 13.80 -25.10
CA PRO A 131 6.90 13.89 -25.28
C PRO A 131 7.60 12.52 -25.17
N GLY A 132 8.39 12.17 -26.21
CA GLY A 132 9.14 10.92 -26.26
C GLY A 132 8.30 9.66 -26.54
N ARG A 133 7.04 9.82 -26.96
CA ARG A 133 6.10 8.72 -27.22
C ARG A 133 5.52 8.83 -28.63
N ASN A 134 5.18 7.68 -29.22
CA ASN A 134 4.41 7.66 -30.46
C ASN A 134 2.91 7.91 -30.18
N LEU A 135 2.12 8.14 -31.23
CA LEU A 135 0.69 8.41 -31.13
C LEU A 135 -0.11 7.25 -30.51
N ASP A 136 0.26 6.01 -30.84
CA ASP A 136 -0.41 4.81 -30.34
C ASP A 136 -0.20 4.64 -28.83
N GLU A 137 1.04 4.80 -28.37
CA GLU A 137 1.41 4.80 -26.95
C GLU A 137 0.74 5.96 -26.22
N THR A 138 0.64 7.14 -26.86
CA THR A 138 -0.04 8.29 -26.29
C THR A 138 -1.52 8.00 -26.04
N LEU A 139 -2.21 7.43 -27.03
CA LEU A 139 -3.60 7.02 -26.88
C LEU A 139 -3.77 6.01 -25.73
N GLU A 140 -2.92 4.97 -25.69
CA GLU A 140 -2.99 3.93 -24.67
C GLU A 140 -2.76 4.48 -23.25
N MET A 141 -1.78 5.38 -23.08
CA MET A 141 -1.52 6.01 -21.79
C MET A 141 -2.66 6.94 -21.34
N GLU A 142 -3.24 7.74 -22.24
CA GLU A 142 -4.39 8.59 -21.90
C GLU A 142 -5.61 7.75 -21.49
N ILE A 143 -5.87 6.64 -22.18
CA ILE A 143 -6.95 5.71 -21.80
C ILE A 143 -6.65 5.06 -20.44
N MET A 144 -5.42 4.64 -20.18
CA MET A 144 -5.03 4.11 -18.87
C MET A 144 -5.21 5.14 -17.75
N ARG A 145 -4.93 6.42 -18.02
CA ARG A 145 -5.16 7.52 -17.08
C ARG A 145 -6.65 7.71 -16.77
N VAL A 146 -7.49 7.70 -17.81
CA VAL A 146 -8.96 7.83 -17.65
C VAL A 146 -9.53 6.65 -16.86
N THR A 147 -9.15 5.42 -17.21
CA THR A 147 -9.62 4.20 -16.51
C THR A 147 -9.11 4.12 -15.07
N GLY A 148 -7.86 4.54 -14.81
CA GLY A 148 -7.31 4.66 -13.46
C GLY A 148 -8.10 5.64 -12.60
N LYS A 149 -8.36 6.85 -13.12
CA LYS A 149 -9.17 7.86 -12.42
C LYS A 149 -10.60 7.37 -12.15
N ALA A 150 -11.22 6.70 -13.13
CA ALA A 150 -12.57 6.14 -12.97
C ALA A 150 -12.63 5.09 -11.85
N ARG A 151 -11.63 4.20 -11.78
CA ARG A 151 -11.48 3.21 -10.70
C ARG A 151 -11.35 3.89 -9.34
N ASP A 152 -10.48 4.90 -9.23
CA ASP A 152 -10.22 5.59 -7.97
C ASP A 152 -11.48 6.34 -7.49
N THR A 153 -12.18 7.04 -8.38
CA THR A 153 -13.46 7.71 -8.06
C THR A 153 -14.54 6.70 -7.66
N ALA A 154 -14.67 5.57 -8.37
CA ALA A 154 -15.60 4.50 -7.98
C ALA A 154 -15.26 3.94 -6.59
N GLY A 155 -13.97 3.81 -6.29
CA GLY A 155 -13.48 3.38 -4.99
C GLY A 155 -13.77 4.35 -3.86
N GLU A 156 -13.64 5.66 -4.11
CA GLU A 156 -14.01 6.72 -3.17
C GLU A 156 -15.51 6.75 -2.89
N ILE A 157 -16.35 6.60 -3.93
CA ILE A 157 -17.82 6.51 -3.77
C ILE A 157 -18.16 5.31 -2.89
N ALA A 158 -17.65 4.12 -3.23
CA ALA A 158 -17.85 2.92 -2.42
C ALA A 158 -17.37 3.13 -0.97
N GLY A 159 -16.17 3.68 -0.78
CA GLY A 159 -15.59 3.92 0.54
C GLY A 159 -16.33 4.94 1.40
N LYS A 160 -17.06 5.91 0.81
CA LYS A 160 -17.92 6.85 1.56
C LYS A 160 -19.17 6.17 2.11
N HIS A 161 -19.70 5.19 1.39
CA HIS A 161 -20.91 4.47 1.77
C HIS A 161 -20.63 3.23 2.65
N LEU A 162 -19.40 2.72 2.60
CA LEU A 162 -18.92 1.68 3.52
C LEU A 162 -18.46 2.34 4.84
N GLY A 163 -19.34 2.36 5.83
CA GLY A 163 -19.10 3.02 7.13
C GLY A 163 -17.99 2.36 7.98
N LEU A 164 -17.52 3.07 9.01
CA LEU A 164 -16.52 2.54 9.96
C LEU A 164 -17.05 1.43 10.90
N ASN A 165 -18.36 1.22 10.93
CA ASN A 165 -18.98 0.13 11.71
C ASN A 165 -18.89 -1.23 11.01
N ASN A 166 -18.30 -1.27 9.81
CA ASN A 166 -18.13 -2.46 8.99
C ASN A 166 -16.76 -3.11 9.27
N SER A 167 -16.77 -4.41 9.55
CA SER A 167 -15.57 -5.17 9.91
C SER A 167 -14.52 -5.16 8.80
N ALA A 168 -14.91 -5.26 7.54
CA ALA A 168 -13.99 -5.24 6.41
C ALA A 168 -13.29 -3.88 6.28
N VAL A 169 -14.02 -2.78 6.50
CA VAL A 169 -13.46 -1.42 6.54
C VAL A 169 -12.50 -1.26 7.71
N ILE A 170 -12.86 -1.78 8.90
CA ILE A 170 -11.98 -1.75 10.09
C ILE A 170 -10.67 -2.49 9.79
N MET A 171 -10.71 -3.69 9.19
CA MET A 171 -9.50 -4.44 8.83
C MET A 171 -8.61 -3.68 7.85
N ALA A 172 -9.21 -3.07 6.82
CA ALA A 172 -8.48 -2.33 5.79
C ALA A 172 -7.83 -1.05 6.35
N LYS A 173 -8.58 -0.26 7.13
CA LYS A 173 -8.09 1.00 7.70
C LYS A 173 -7.12 0.81 8.86
N SER A 174 -7.33 -0.19 9.72
CA SER A 174 -6.40 -0.54 10.80
C SER A 174 -5.09 -1.14 10.28
N GLY A 175 -5.10 -1.68 9.06
CA GLY A 175 -3.95 -2.36 8.46
C GLY A 175 -3.74 -3.79 8.90
N ALA A 176 -4.72 -4.40 9.56
CA ALA A 176 -4.67 -5.80 9.94
C ALA A 176 -4.66 -6.72 8.70
N ARG A 177 -5.59 -6.50 7.76
CA ARG A 177 -5.66 -7.26 6.50
C ARG A 177 -6.46 -6.52 5.45
N GLY A 178 -5.99 -6.57 4.21
CA GLY A 178 -6.63 -5.91 3.09
C GLY A 178 -6.29 -4.42 3.00
N SER A 179 -6.83 -3.77 1.99
CA SER A 179 -6.65 -2.36 1.70
C SER A 179 -7.97 -1.74 1.26
N MET A 180 -8.06 -0.41 1.31
CA MET A 180 -9.23 0.28 0.73
C MET A 180 -9.37 -0.03 -0.76
N LEU A 181 -8.27 -0.18 -1.49
CA LEU A 181 -8.29 -0.59 -2.90
C LEU A 181 -8.98 -1.94 -3.09
N ASN A 182 -8.71 -2.94 -2.24
CA ASN A 182 -9.35 -4.24 -2.33
C ASN A 182 -10.87 -4.13 -2.10
N LEU A 183 -11.29 -3.35 -1.10
CA LEU A 183 -12.72 -3.08 -0.86
C LEU A 183 -13.38 -2.36 -2.04
N SER A 184 -12.67 -1.39 -2.63
CA SER A 184 -13.12 -0.71 -3.84
C SER A 184 -13.28 -1.65 -5.04
N GLN A 185 -12.47 -2.71 -5.15
CA GLN A 185 -12.63 -3.73 -6.19
C GLN A 185 -13.80 -4.68 -5.91
N MET A 186 -14.04 -4.99 -4.63
CA MET A 186 -15.15 -5.86 -4.21
C MET A 186 -16.51 -5.19 -4.38
N ALA A 187 -16.64 -3.91 -3.99
CA ALA A 187 -17.89 -3.16 -4.04
C ALA A 187 -18.06 -2.27 -5.29
N GLY A 188 -16.98 -1.65 -5.79
CA GLY A 188 -17.02 -0.63 -6.85
C GLY A 188 -16.75 -1.18 -8.26
N CYS A 189 -15.48 -1.36 -8.62
CA CYS A 189 -15.08 -2.01 -9.88
C CYS A 189 -13.66 -2.56 -9.79
N VAL A 190 -13.36 -3.66 -10.50
CA VAL A 190 -11.99 -4.22 -10.52
C VAL A 190 -11.01 -3.30 -11.23
N GLY A 191 -11.46 -2.66 -12.33
CA GLY A 191 -10.69 -1.68 -13.11
C GLY A 191 -9.92 -2.29 -14.28
N GLN A 192 -8.99 -1.50 -14.84
CA GLN A 192 -8.21 -1.87 -16.03
C GLN A 192 -7.27 -3.04 -15.74
N GLN A 193 -7.37 -4.11 -16.54
CA GLN A 193 -6.40 -5.21 -16.56
C GLN A 193 -5.27 -4.88 -17.54
N ALA A 194 -4.03 -5.12 -17.12
CA ALA A 194 -2.85 -4.90 -17.92
C ALA A 194 -1.99 -6.16 -17.94
N VAL A 195 -1.18 -6.29 -18.99
CA VAL A 195 -0.14 -7.32 -19.10
C VAL A 195 1.13 -6.62 -19.60
N ARG A 196 2.20 -6.64 -18.80
CA ARG A 196 3.50 -6.00 -19.07
C ARG A 196 3.39 -4.48 -19.25
N GLY A 197 2.55 -3.84 -18.44
CA GLY A 197 2.36 -2.38 -18.43
C GLY A 197 1.43 -1.83 -19.51
N GLU A 198 0.92 -2.66 -20.41
CA GLU A 198 -0.01 -2.25 -21.46
C GLU A 198 -1.39 -2.88 -21.28
N ARG A 199 -2.43 -2.27 -21.85
CA ARG A 199 -3.76 -2.89 -21.93
C ARG A 199 -3.71 -4.17 -22.76
N ILE A 200 -4.64 -5.08 -22.49
CA ILE A 200 -4.64 -6.41 -23.10
C ILE A 200 -4.92 -6.30 -24.61
N HIS A 201 -3.89 -6.56 -25.42
CA HIS A 201 -3.97 -6.54 -26.88
C HIS A 201 -3.73 -7.91 -27.53
N ARG A 202 -3.10 -8.86 -26.82
CA ARG A 202 -2.76 -10.20 -27.34
C ARG A 202 -4.01 -11.07 -27.49
N GLY A 203 -4.25 -11.58 -28.68
CA GLY A 203 -5.42 -12.41 -28.98
C GLY A 203 -5.55 -12.72 -30.47
N TYR A 204 -6.76 -12.62 -31.00
CA TYR A 204 -7.04 -12.83 -32.42
C TYR A 204 -6.47 -11.69 -33.28
N ARG A 205 -6.39 -11.92 -34.60
CA ARG A 205 -5.95 -10.89 -35.55
C ARG A 205 -6.87 -9.66 -35.48
N TYR A 206 -6.29 -8.51 -35.10
CA TYR A 206 -6.95 -7.22 -34.90
C TYR A 206 -8.02 -7.16 -33.79
N ARG A 207 -8.05 -8.09 -32.83
CA ARG A 207 -8.97 -8.01 -31.67
C ARG A 207 -8.56 -8.98 -30.57
N THR A 208 -8.87 -8.67 -29.32
CA THR A 208 -8.45 -9.52 -28.21
C THR A 208 -9.31 -10.78 -28.07
N LEU A 209 -10.64 -10.64 -28.12
CA LEU A 209 -11.61 -11.75 -28.05
C LEU A 209 -12.52 -11.79 -29.29
N PRO A 210 -13.11 -12.96 -29.65
CA PRO A 210 -13.93 -13.08 -30.85
C PRO A 210 -15.28 -12.35 -30.73
N HIS A 211 -15.68 -12.01 -29.51
CA HIS A 211 -16.88 -11.23 -29.18
C HIS A 211 -16.80 -9.76 -29.59
N PHE A 212 -15.60 -9.23 -29.86
CA PHE A 212 -15.41 -7.84 -30.27
C PHE A 212 -15.23 -7.71 -31.78
N LYS A 213 -15.64 -6.54 -32.32
CA LYS A 213 -15.35 -6.16 -33.70
C LYS A 213 -13.84 -6.03 -33.92
N LYS A 214 -13.38 -6.34 -35.13
CA LYS A 214 -11.97 -6.14 -35.52
C LYS A 214 -11.63 -4.65 -35.44
N GLY A 215 -10.47 -4.32 -34.87
CA GLY A 215 -9.99 -2.95 -34.67
C GLY A 215 -10.62 -2.20 -33.49
N SER A 216 -11.35 -2.89 -32.59
CA SER A 216 -11.95 -2.22 -31.43
C SER A 216 -10.88 -1.86 -30.39
N LEU A 217 -10.81 -0.56 -30.04
CA LEU A 217 -9.88 0.01 -29.04
C LEU A 217 -10.57 0.45 -27.75
N GLY A 218 -11.90 0.25 -27.67
CA GLY A 218 -12.72 0.67 -26.53
C GLY A 218 -12.32 -0.01 -25.23
N ALA A 219 -12.77 0.55 -24.12
CA ALA A 219 -12.42 0.10 -22.77
C ALA A 219 -12.63 -1.42 -22.58
N ASP A 220 -13.84 -1.89 -22.87
CA ASP A 220 -14.23 -3.29 -22.66
C ASP A 220 -13.45 -4.26 -23.59
N ALA A 221 -13.14 -3.83 -24.81
CA ALA A 221 -12.41 -4.65 -25.79
C ALA A 221 -10.93 -4.88 -25.41
N LYS A 222 -10.40 -4.01 -24.55
CA LYS A 222 -9.00 -3.99 -24.11
C LYS A 222 -8.86 -4.30 -22.62
N GLY A 223 -9.84 -4.96 -22.01
CA GLY A 223 -9.73 -5.52 -20.66
C GLY A 223 -10.03 -4.55 -19.52
N PHE A 224 -10.87 -3.54 -19.75
CA PHE A 224 -11.45 -2.78 -18.64
C PHE A 224 -12.56 -3.60 -17.97
N VAL A 225 -12.42 -3.88 -16.67
CA VAL A 225 -13.41 -4.62 -15.89
C VAL A 225 -14.24 -3.64 -15.07
N SER A 226 -15.43 -3.34 -15.59
CA SER A 226 -16.39 -2.40 -14.99
C SER A 226 -17.15 -3.02 -13.82
N SER A 227 -17.33 -4.34 -13.83
CA SER A 227 -17.99 -5.06 -12.74
C SER A 227 -17.10 -5.13 -11.50
N SER A 228 -17.74 -5.19 -10.32
CA SER A 228 -17.10 -5.53 -9.05
C SER A 228 -17.20 -7.02 -8.77
N TYR A 229 -16.43 -7.55 -7.82
CA TYR A 229 -16.53 -8.96 -7.44
C TYR A 229 -17.91 -9.31 -6.86
N LYS A 230 -18.53 -8.39 -6.11
CA LYS A 230 -19.87 -8.56 -5.55
C LYS A 230 -20.95 -8.60 -6.64
N LYS A 231 -20.84 -7.76 -7.67
CA LYS A 231 -21.76 -7.76 -8.83
C LYS A 231 -21.58 -9.02 -9.69
N GLY A 232 -20.36 -9.55 -9.75
CA GLY A 232 -19.99 -10.68 -10.59
C GLY A 232 -19.46 -10.23 -11.95
N LEU A 233 -18.43 -10.92 -12.43
CA LEU A 233 -17.77 -10.60 -13.69
C LEU A 233 -18.53 -11.21 -14.88
N THR A 234 -18.62 -10.47 -15.98
CA THR A 234 -19.07 -11.03 -17.27
C THR A 234 -18.03 -12.04 -17.80
N PRO A 235 -18.41 -12.95 -18.72
CA PRO A 235 -17.48 -13.94 -19.26
C PRO A 235 -16.21 -13.33 -19.88
N THR A 236 -16.33 -12.19 -20.56
CA THR A 236 -15.18 -11.46 -21.13
C THR A 236 -14.31 -10.83 -20.03
N GLU A 237 -14.93 -10.21 -19.03
CA GLU A 237 -14.22 -9.61 -17.89
C GLU A 237 -13.46 -10.68 -17.08
N TYR A 238 -14.08 -11.82 -16.81
CA TYR A 238 -13.44 -12.95 -16.11
C TYR A 238 -12.17 -13.43 -16.85
N PHE A 239 -12.26 -13.55 -18.18
CA PHE A 239 -11.12 -13.97 -18.99
C PHE A 239 -10.00 -12.92 -18.99
N PHE A 240 -10.34 -11.63 -19.12
CA PHE A 240 -9.37 -10.54 -19.01
C PHE A 240 -8.71 -10.47 -17.63
N HIS A 241 -9.50 -10.63 -16.56
CA HIS A 241 -8.99 -10.67 -15.20
C HIS A 241 -8.01 -11.84 -14.99
N SER A 242 -8.32 -13.00 -15.55
CA SER A 242 -7.43 -14.17 -15.53
C SER A 242 -6.10 -13.91 -16.25
N MET A 243 -6.11 -13.15 -17.36
CA MET A 243 -4.87 -12.74 -18.03
C MET A 243 -4.01 -11.82 -17.16
N GLY A 244 -4.61 -10.81 -16.54
CA GLY A 244 -3.91 -9.90 -15.63
C GLY A 244 -3.33 -10.64 -14.42
N GLY A 245 -4.09 -11.57 -13.83
CA GLY A 245 -3.62 -12.42 -12.73
C GLY A 245 -2.40 -13.28 -13.09
N ARG A 246 -2.27 -13.70 -14.37
CA ARG A 246 -1.12 -14.50 -14.81
C ARG A 246 0.20 -13.72 -14.79
N GLU A 247 0.16 -12.41 -15.03
CA GLU A 247 1.35 -11.56 -14.95
C GLU A 247 1.95 -11.62 -13.54
N GLY A 248 1.15 -11.39 -12.50
CA GLY A 248 1.63 -11.42 -11.12
C GLY A 248 2.27 -12.75 -10.72
N LEU A 249 1.68 -13.88 -11.15
CA LEU A 249 2.23 -15.22 -10.87
C LEU A 249 3.58 -15.45 -11.56
N VAL A 250 3.69 -15.05 -12.83
CA VAL A 250 4.92 -15.25 -13.62
C VAL A 250 6.02 -14.30 -13.14
N ASP A 251 5.71 -13.02 -12.92
CA ASP A 251 6.68 -12.03 -12.47
C ASP A 251 7.27 -12.39 -11.11
N THR A 252 6.43 -12.86 -10.18
CA THR A 252 6.88 -13.31 -8.86
C THR A 252 7.87 -14.46 -9.00
N ALA A 253 7.57 -15.46 -9.85
CA ALA A 253 8.46 -16.60 -10.08
C ALA A 253 9.80 -16.20 -10.72
N VAL A 254 9.78 -15.27 -11.69
CA VAL A 254 10.99 -14.83 -12.39
C VAL A 254 11.89 -13.98 -11.48
N ARG A 255 11.30 -13.07 -10.69
CA ARG A 255 12.04 -12.14 -9.82
C ARG A 255 12.87 -12.85 -8.76
N THR A 256 12.43 -14.00 -8.25
CA THR A 256 13.17 -14.78 -7.24
C THR A 256 14.57 -15.17 -7.72
N SER A 257 14.69 -15.64 -8.97
CA SER A 257 15.98 -16.08 -9.53
C SER A 257 17.00 -14.96 -9.62
N ARG A 258 16.59 -13.79 -10.14
CA ARG A 258 17.46 -12.61 -10.29
C ARG A 258 17.83 -12.00 -8.95
N SER A 259 16.86 -11.86 -8.04
CA SER A 259 17.08 -11.32 -6.70
C SER A 259 18.06 -12.17 -5.91
N GLY A 260 17.85 -13.50 -5.86
CA GLY A 260 18.74 -14.42 -5.15
C GLY A 260 20.14 -14.47 -5.74
N TYR A 261 20.27 -14.44 -7.07
CA TYR A 261 21.58 -14.40 -7.71
C TYR A 261 22.34 -13.09 -7.42
N MET A 262 21.65 -11.94 -7.51
CA MET A 262 22.23 -10.65 -7.15
C MET A 262 22.68 -10.63 -5.69
N GLN A 263 21.81 -11.09 -4.77
CA GLN A 263 22.13 -11.21 -3.36
C GLN A 263 23.37 -12.08 -3.13
N ARG A 264 23.43 -13.28 -3.73
CA ARG A 264 24.60 -14.17 -3.62
C ARG A 264 25.89 -13.52 -4.11
N ARG A 265 25.83 -12.80 -5.24
CA ARG A 265 27.01 -12.08 -5.77
C ARG A 265 27.50 -11.01 -4.80
N LEU A 266 26.58 -10.25 -4.20
CA LEU A 266 26.93 -9.22 -3.23
C LEU A 266 27.45 -9.81 -1.92
N ILE A 267 26.83 -10.88 -1.41
CA ILE A 267 27.30 -11.59 -0.20
C ILE A 267 28.74 -12.07 -0.42
N ASN A 268 29.01 -12.81 -1.49
CA ASN A 268 30.35 -13.33 -1.76
C ASN A 268 31.38 -12.22 -2.03
N ALA A 269 30.96 -11.02 -2.42
CA ALA A 269 31.87 -9.89 -2.64
C ALA A 269 32.16 -9.10 -1.35
N LEU A 270 31.29 -9.18 -0.35
CA LEU A 270 31.35 -8.35 0.87
C LEU A 270 31.57 -9.19 2.14
N GLU A 271 31.66 -10.52 2.04
CA GLU A 271 31.73 -11.43 3.19
C GLU A 271 32.99 -11.24 4.05
N ASN A 272 34.07 -10.72 3.47
CA ASN A 272 35.34 -10.51 4.16
C ASN A 272 35.43 -9.15 4.87
N LEU A 273 34.43 -8.27 4.68
CA LEU A 273 34.44 -6.94 5.29
C LEU A 273 34.06 -7.01 6.77
N LYS A 274 34.85 -6.37 7.62
CA LYS A 274 34.56 -6.20 9.05
C LYS A 274 34.81 -4.78 9.52
N VAL A 275 34.14 -4.39 10.61
CA VAL A 275 34.39 -3.15 11.34
C VAL A 275 35.45 -3.45 12.39
N GLU A 276 36.56 -2.73 12.36
CA GLU A 276 37.63 -2.82 13.37
C GLU A 276 37.35 -1.92 14.58
N ASP A 277 38.14 -2.06 15.64
CA ASP A 277 37.99 -1.29 16.88
C ASP A 277 38.13 0.23 16.69
N ASP A 278 38.76 0.68 15.61
CA ASP A 278 38.90 2.10 15.23
C ASP A 278 37.73 2.63 14.37
N LEU A 279 36.66 1.85 14.23
CA LEU A 279 35.46 2.12 13.42
C LEU A 279 35.72 2.17 11.90
N THR A 280 36.91 1.80 11.43
CA THR A 280 37.17 1.63 10.01
C THR A 280 36.61 0.29 9.51
N VAL A 281 36.19 0.26 8.24
CA VAL A 281 35.77 -0.99 7.57
C VAL A 281 36.95 -1.48 6.76
N ARG A 282 37.39 -2.71 7.03
CA ARG A 282 38.55 -3.32 6.38
C ARG A 282 38.23 -4.70 5.82
N ASP A 283 38.97 -5.08 4.78
CA ASP A 283 39.01 -6.46 4.28
C ASP A 283 39.99 -7.31 5.13
N THR A 284 40.00 -8.62 4.88
CA THR A 284 40.91 -9.63 5.42
C THR A 284 42.41 -9.29 5.27
N ASP A 285 42.80 -8.63 4.18
CA ASP A 285 44.16 -8.15 3.95
C ASP A 285 44.48 -6.82 4.69
N SER A 286 43.57 -6.36 5.56
CA SER A 286 43.66 -5.10 6.31
C SER A 286 43.65 -3.82 5.46
N GLU A 287 43.24 -3.91 4.20
CA GLU A 287 43.00 -2.74 3.35
C GLU A 287 41.77 -1.95 3.84
N ILE A 288 41.89 -0.63 3.93
CA ILE A 288 40.82 0.25 4.40
C ILE A 288 39.84 0.51 3.25
N ILE A 289 38.59 0.08 3.44
CA ILE A 289 37.48 0.30 2.50
C ILE A 289 36.66 1.54 2.87
N GLN A 290 36.42 1.75 4.16
CA GLN A 290 35.81 2.97 4.70
C GLN A 290 36.58 3.46 5.92
N PHE A 291 36.86 4.76 5.99
CA PHE A 291 37.52 5.39 7.14
C PHE A 291 36.62 5.48 8.38
N MET A 292 35.31 5.44 8.19
CA MET A 292 34.31 5.42 9.25
C MET A 292 33.12 4.61 8.74
N TYR A 293 32.71 3.58 9.48
CA TYR A 293 31.55 2.76 9.14
C TYR A 293 30.31 3.62 8.93
N GLY A 294 29.69 3.57 7.75
CA GLY A 294 28.45 4.31 7.48
C GLY A 294 28.56 5.83 7.56
N GLU A 295 29.78 6.40 7.49
CA GLU A 295 30.10 7.83 7.65
C GLU A 295 29.86 8.43 9.05
N ASP A 296 28.99 7.83 9.87
CA ASP A 296 28.63 8.29 11.22
C ASP A 296 28.98 7.30 12.34
N GLY A 297 29.40 6.08 11.99
CA GLY A 297 29.73 5.00 12.93
C GLY A 297 28.51 4.33 13.56
N VAL A 298 27.28 4.60 13.09
CA VAL A 298 26.06 4.11 13.71
C VAL A 298 25.53 2.85 13.03
N ASP A 299 25.35 1.79 13.82
CA ASP A 299 24.66 0.58 13.37
C ASP A 299 23.18 0.90 13.02
N PRO A 300 22.73 0.66 11.78
CA PRO A 300 21.34 0.91 11.37
C PRO A 300 20.31 0.22 12.27
N MET A 301 20.63 -0.94 12.86
CA MET A 301 19.76 -1.64 13.81
C MET A 301 19.60 -0.89 15.14
N ARG A 302 20.61 -0.11 15.54
CA ARG A 302 20.60 0.70 16.77
C ARG A 302 20.19 2.15 16.52
N SER A 303 20.10 2.57 15.26
CA SER A 303 19.63 3.89 14.86
C SER A 303 18.13 4.11 15.13
N ALA A 304 17.71 5.37 15.18
CA ALA A 304 16.30 5.75 15.25
C ALA A 304 15.75 5.95 13.83
N GLY A 305 15.45 4.85 13.13
CA GLY A 305 14.92 4.91 11.76
C GLY A 305 15.92 5.48 10.74
N GLY A 306 17.22 5.23 10.95
CA GLY A 306 18.32 5.75 10.11
C GLY A 306 18.95 7.04 10.64
N LEU A 307 18.40 7.67 11.68
CA LEU A 307 19.04 8.80 12.34
C LEU A 307 20.05 8.32 13.38
N ALA A 308 21.27 8.87 13.32
CA ALA A 308 22.30 8.68 14.33
C ALA A 308 21.82 9.06 15.73
N VAL A 309 21.18 10.23 15.83
CA VAL A 309 20.55 10.75 17.05
C VAL A 309 19.23 11.42 16.69
N ASP A 310 18.14 10.96 17.29
CA ASP A 310 16.83 11.61 17.17
C ASP A 310 16.72 12.75 18.20
N VAL A 311 17.10 13.96 17.77
CA VAL A 311 17.11 15.15 18.64
C VAL A 311 15.70 15.55 19.09
N ASN A 312 14.72 15.45 18.20
CA ASN A 312 13.33 15.82 18.50
C ASN A 312 12.76 14.90 19.58
N ARG A 313 13.09 13.61 19.51
CA ARG A 313 12.76 12.65 20.55
C ARG A 313 13.37 13.03 21.90
N ILE A 314 14.67 13.34 21.94
CA ILE A 314 15.36 13.67 23.20
C ILE A 314 14.72 14.90 23.83
N ILE A 315 14.44 15.93 23.04
CA ILE A 315 13.75 17.14 23.52
C ILE A 315 12.36 16.78 24.08
N SER A 316 11.58 15.98 23.35
CA SER A 316 10.26 15.55 23.80
C SER A 316 10.30 14.71 25.08
N ASP A 317 11.35 13.92 25.28
CA ASP A 317 11.52 13.11 26.49
C ASP A 317 11.81 14.01 27.70
N ILE A 318 12.69 15.00 27.53
CA ILE A 318 13.05 15.99 28.56
C ILE A 318 11.83 16.86 28.91
N GLU A 319 11.13 17.39 27.92
CA GLU A 319 9.89 18.16 28.13
C GLU A 319 8.79 17.33 28.79
N GLY A 320 8.75 16.02 28.50
CA GLY A 320 7.85 15.04 29.11
C GLY A 320 8.21 14.65 30.55
N GLY A 321 9.34 15.14 31.08
CA GLY A 321 9.81 14.92 32.45
C GLY A 321 10.59 13.62 32.64
N ARG A 322 11.37 13.22 31.62
CA ARG A 322 12.26 12.04 31.65
C ARG A 322 13.73 12.45 31.63
#